data_AF-A0A972TX86-F1
#
_entry.id   AF-A0A972TX86-F1
#
_cell.length_a   1.000
_cell.length_b   1.000
_cell.length_c   1.000
_cell.angle_alpha   90.00
_cell.angle_beta   90.00
_cell.angle_gamma   90.00
#
_symmetry.space_group_name_H-M   'P 1'
#
loop_
_entity.id
_entity.type
_entity.pdbx_description
1 polymer ?
#
loop_
_entity_poly.entity_id
_entity_poly.type
_entity_poly.pdbx_seq_one_letter_code
_entity_poly.pdbx_strand_id
1 'polypeptide(L)'
;AGTRFDLHFRSFSENEVNAIVGVMEELPGFKNRQVRNQTSEYFQLDVNYQGKKLDFQDELLRAMTKKGIRYKLHQAMGNRFLFFKDGTINPY
;
A
#
# COMPACT_ATOMS: atom_id res chain seq x y z
N ALA A 1 -6.08 18.06 9.73
CA ALA A 1 -6.21 16.65 10.16
C ALA A 1 -6.35 15.78 8.91
N GLY A 2 -5.62 14.66 8.82
CA GLY A 2 -5.72 13.70 7.72
C GLY A 2 -6.44 12.41 8.15
N THR A 3 -6.83 11.58 7.20
CA THR A 3 -7.36 10.23 7.42
C THR A 3 -6.22 9.23 7.46
N ARG A 4 -6.24 8.33 8.46
CA ARG A 4 -5.30 7.20 8.54
C ARG A 4 -5.83 6.02 7.74
N PHE A 5 -5.02 5.51 6.82
CA PHE A 5 -5.22 4.26 6.11
C PHE A 5 -4.22 3.20 6.58
N ASP A 6 -4.69 1.95 6.68
CA ASP A 6 -3.94 0.78 7.14
C ASP A 6 -3.74 -0.17 5.95
N LEU A 7 -2.53 -0.22 5.41
CA LEU A 7 -2.22 -1.01 4.22
C LEU A 7 -1.39 -2.22 4.58
N HIS A 8 -1.85 -3.38 4.14
CA HIS A 8 -1.25 -4.68 4.39
C HIS A 8 -0.71 -5.19 3.06
N PHE A 9 0.58 -5.53 3.00
CA PHE A 9 1.23 -6.00 1.79
C PHE A 9 1.86 -7.36 2.03
N ARG A 10 1.53 -8.35 1.20
CA ARG A 10 1.99 -9.74 1.30
C ARG A 10 2.89 -10.13 0.14
N SER A 11 3.96 -10.85 0.45
CA SER A 11 4.89 -11.50 -0.49
C SER A 11 5.66 -10.53 -1.40
N PHE A 12 5.89 -9.30 -0.95
CA PHE A 12 6.76 -8.33 -1.62
C PHE A 12 8.19 -8.44 -1.08
N SER A 13 9.17 -8.40 -1.98
CA SER A 13 10.60 -8.34 -1.61
C SER A 13 10.96 -6.98 -1.02
N GLU A 14 12.07 -6.90 -0.28
CA GLU A 14 12.53 -5.66 0.35
C GLU A 14 12.66 -4.48 -0.64
N ASN A 15 13.17 -4.72 -1.84
CA ASN A 15 13.26 -3.70 -2.89
C ASN A 15 11.87 -3.20 -3.32
N GLU A 16 10.89 -4.10 -3.41
CA GLU A 16 9.50 -3.74 -3.72
C GLU A 16 8.84 -3.02 -2.55
N VAL A 17 9.15 -3.37 -1.29
CA VAL A 17 8.69 -2.64 -0.11
C VAL A 17 9.14 -1.18 -0.19
N ASN A 18 10.44 -0.95 -0.45
CA ASN A 18 11.00 0.39 -0.60
C ASN A 18 10.36 1.16 -1.78
N ALA A 19 10.09 0.49 -2.90
CA ALA A 19 9.39 1.10 -4.03
C ALA A 19 7.94 1.49 -3.70
N ILE A 20 7.18 0.60 -3.04
CA ILE A 20 5.80 0.85 -2.60
C ILE A 20 5.75 2.02 -1.62
N VAL A 21 6.70 2.04 -0.69
CA VAL A 21 6.90 3.13 0.24
C VAL A 21 7.12 4.46 -0.49
N GLY A 22 8.00 4.49 -1.49
CA GLY A 22 8.27 5.69 -2.27
C GLY A 22 7.03 6.14 -3.05
N VAL A 23 6.26 5.20 -3.61
CA VAL A 23 4.97 5.50 -4.26
C VAL A 23 4.03 6.25 -3.31
N MET A 24 3.95 5.83 -2.05
CA MET A 24 3.06 6.45 -1.05
C MET A 24 3.48 7.87 -0.71
N GLU A 25 4.79 8.10 -0.58
CA GLU A 25 5.36 9.41 -0.28
C GLU A 25 5.18 10.41 -1.44
N GLU A 26 5.07 9.91 -2.67
CA GLU A 26 4.82 10.70 -3.87
C GLU A 26 3.33 11.06 -4.06
N LEU A 27 2.39 10.51 -3.27
CA LEU A 27 0.96 10.77 -3.47
C LEU A 27 0.56 12.21 -3.08
N PRO A 28 -0.22 12.92 -3.91
CA PRO A 28 -0.81 14.21 -3.57
C PRO A 28 -1.64 14.14 -2.29
N GLY A 29 -1.21 14.82 -1.22
CA GLY A 29 -1.92 14.78 0.06
C GLY A 29 -1.36 13.79 1.08
N PHE A 30 -0.30 13.06 0.74
CA PHE A 30 0.55 12.37 1.72
C PHE A 30 0.99 13.33 2.83
N LYS A 31 0.94 12.87 4.09
CA LYS A 31 1.42 13.64 5.26
C LYS A 31 2.56 12.95 5.97
N ASN A 32 2.35 11.69 6.35
CA ASN A 32 3.38 10.86 6.96
C ASN A 32 2.99 9.38 6.84
N ARG A 33 3.93 8.52 7.21
CA ARG A 33 3.72 7.09 7.31
C ARG A 33 4.40 6.47 8.51
N GLN A 34 3.98 5.25 8.84
CA GLN A 34 4.69 4.36 9.74
C GLN A 34 4.70 2.96 9.13
N VAL A 35 5.90 2.39 8.95
CA VAL A 35 6.06 0.97 8.59
C VAL A 35 6.00 0.15 9.87
N ARG A 36 5.23 -0.94 9.86
CA ARG A 36 5.12 -1.88 10.99
C ARG A 36 5.22 -3.32 10.50
N ASN A 37 5.59 -4.22 11.41
CA ASN A 37 5.53 -5.66 11.21
C ASN A 37 6.20 -6.14 9.90
N GLN A 38 7.35 -5.55 9.54
CA GLN A 38 8.09 -5.90 8.33
C GLN A 38 8.84 -7.22 8.52
N THR A 39 8.51 -8.19 7.67
CA THR A 39 9.16 -9.48 7.52
C THR A 39 9.45 -9.73 6.04
N SER A 40 10.08 -10.86 5.70
CA SER A 40 10.32 -11.27 4.31
C SER A 40 9.04 -11.51 3.50
N GLU A 41 7.91 -11.71 4.16
CA GLU A 41 6.63 -12.09 3.53
C GLU A 41 5.52 -11.06 3.74
N TYR A 42 5.75 -10.05 4.57
CA TYR A 42 4.71 -9.14 4.99
C TYR A 42 5.26 -7.81 5.44
N PHE A 43 4.53 -6.75 5.16
CA PHE A 43 4.66 -5.52 5.92
C PHE A 43 3.32 -4.79 6.02
N GLN A 44 3.22 -3.95 7.04
CA GLN A 44 2.13 -3.00 7.21
C GLN A 44 2.63 -1.58 6.99
N LEU A 45 1.79 -0.76 6.38
CA LEU A 45 2.01 0.66 6.25
C LEU A 45 0.80 1.41 6.75
N ASP A 46 0.97 2.18 7.82
CA ASP A 46 0.01 3.22 8.16
C ASP A 46 0.35 4.47 7.38
N VAL A 47 -0.63 5.05 6.70
CA VAL A 47 -0.45 6.29 5.94
C VAL A 47 -1.46 7.30 6.45
N ASN A 48 -0.99 8.47 6.87
CA ASN A 48 -1.86 9.61 7.06
C ASN A 48 -1.92 10.41 5.77
N TYR A 49 -3.14 10.58 5.27
CA TYR A 49 -3.42 11.18 3.97
C TYR A 49 -4.50 12.26 4.10
N GLN A 50 -4.30 13.38 3.43
CA GLN A 50 -5.28 14.46 3.36
C GLN A 50 -6.13 14.31 2.09
N GLY A 51 -7.26 13.63 2.23
CA GLY A 51 -8.24 13.46 1.16
C GLY A 51 -9.25 12.37 1.50
N LYS A 52 -10.09 12.00 0.54
CA LYS A 52 -11.10 10.94 0.74
C LYS A 52 -10.51 9.58 0.43
N LYS A 53 -11.15 8.53 0.96
CA LYS A 53 -10.76 7.13 0.74
C LYS A 53 -10.67 6.77 -0.75
N LEU A 54 -11.66 7.17 -1.55
CA LEU A 54 -11.70 6.81 -2.98
C LEU A 54 -10.57 7.48 -3.74
N ASP A 55 -10.31 8.76 -3.49
CA ASP A 55 -9.19 9.50 -4.08
C ASP A 55 -7.86 8.82 -3.71
N PHE A 56 -7.65 8.50 -2.43
CA PHE A 56 -6.47 7.78 -1.96
C PHE A 56 -6.29 6.44 -2.67
N GLN A 57 -7.36 5.64 -2.75
CA GLN A 57 -7.34 4.34 -3.40
C GLN A 57 -6.97 4.48 -4.88
N ASP A 58 -7.65 5.35 -5.62
CA ASP A 58 -7.43 5.52 -7.06
C ASP A 58 -6.01 6.02 -7.36
N GLU A 59 -5.52 7.00 -6.60
CA GLU A 59 -4.18 7.53 -6.77
C GLU A 59 -3.10 6.49 -6.46
N LEU A 60 -3.26 5.75 -5.35
CA LEU A 60 -2.36 4.68 -4.98
C LEU A 60 -2.28 3.60 -6.06
N LEU A 61 -3.42 3.09 -6.52
CA LEU A 61 -3.47 2.02 -7.53
C LEU A 61 -2.84 2.47 -8.85
N ARG A 62 -3.13 3.70 -9.28
CA ARG A 62 -2.50 4.30 -10.47
C ARG A 62 -0.99 4.44 -10.31
N ALA A 63 -0.52 4.93 -9.16
CA ALA A 63 0.89 5.16 -8.91
C ALA A 63 1.68 3.85 -8.79
N MET A 64 1.13 2.82 -8.12
CA MET A 64 1.72 1.47 -8.07
C MET A 64 1.83 0.86 -9.47
N THR A 65 0.77 0.97 -10.28
CA THR A 65 0.76 0.49 -11.67
C THR A 65 1.79 1.22 -12.52
N LYS A 66 1.86 2.56 -12.40
CA LYS A 66 2.84 3.39 -13.13
C LYS A 66 4.29 3.04 -12.79
N LYS A 67 4.56 2.63 -11.55
CA LYS A 67 5.89 2.21 -11.08
C LYS A 67 6.18 0.72 -11.37
N GLY A 68 5.28 0.02 -12.07
CA GLY A 68 5.46 -1.37 -12.47
C GLY A 68 5.31 -2.38 -11.31
N ILE A 69 4.75 -1.95 -10.18
CA ILE A 69 4.50 -2.85 -9.04
C ILE A 69 3.28 -3.70 -9.38
N ARG A 70 3.48 -5.01 -9.51
CA ARG A 70 2.40 -5.96 -9.82
C ARG A 70 1.74 -6.43 -8.53
N TYR A 71 0.42 -6.26 -8.43
CA TYR A 71 -0.34 -6.58 -7.22
C TYR A 71 -1.75 -7.08 -7.53
N LYS A 72 -2.37 -7.71 -6.54
CA LYS A 72 -3.82 -7.95 -6.44
C LYS A 72 -4.34 -7.27 -5.18
N LEU A 73 -5.41 -6.48 -5.32
CA LEU A 73 -6.15 -5.91 -4.19
C LEU A 73 -7.19 -6.93 -3.74
N HIS A 74 -7.00 -7.52 -2.57
CA HIS A 74 -7.89 -8.55 -2.02
C HIS A 74 -9.00 -7.95 -1.14
N GLN A 75 -8.71 -6.85 -0.43
CA GLN A 75 -9.68 -6.23 0.47
C GLN A 75 -9.52 -4.71 0.51
N ALA A 76 -10.63 -3.99 0.53
CA ALA A 76 -10.71 -2.53 0.71
C ALA A 76 -11.85 -2.16 1.69
N MET A 77 -11.78 -2.65 2.93
CA MET A 77 -12.83 -2.51 3.94
C MET A 77 -12.51 -1.39 4.94
N GLY A 78 -13.44 -0.45 5.14
CA GLY A 78 -13.16 0.74 5.96
C GLY A 78 -11.93 1.48 5.42
N ASN A 79 -10.95 1.78 6.28
CA ASN A 79 -9.68 2.39 5.89
C ASN A 79 -8.55 1.37 5.68
N ARG A 80 -8.87 0.07 5.66
CA ARG A 80 -7.89 -1.00 5.48
C ARG A 80 -7.84 -1.47 4.03
N PHE A 81 -6.62 -1.63 3.51
CA PHE A 81 -6.34 -2.20 2.20
C PHE A 81 -5.42 -3.41 2.34
N LEU A 82 -5.70 -4.49 1.60
CA LEU A 82 -4.88 -5.70 1.59
C LEU A 82 -4.42 -6.00 0.16
N PHE A 83 -3.11 -5.97 -0.02
CA PHE A 83 -2.42 -6.22 -1.28
C PHE A 83 -1.60 -7.50 -1.20
N PHE A 84 -1.68 -8.28 -2.25
CA PHE A 84 -0.79 -9.41 -2.50
C PHE A 84 0.04 -9.11 -3.73
N LYS A 85 1.29 -9.58 -3.76
CA LYS A 85 2.08 -9.59 -4.98
C LYS A 85 1.37 -10.45 -6.03
N ASP A 86 1.29 -9.95 -7.26
CA ASP A 86 0.73 -10.77 -8.34
C ASP A 86 1.69 -11.89 -8.74
N GLY A 87 1.15 -13.05 -9.12
CA GLY A 87 1.92 -14.25 -9.46
C GLY A 87 2.46 -15.05 -8.27
N THR A 88 2.19 -14.66 -7.03
CA THR A 88 2.50 -15.50 -5.86
C THR A 88 1.32 -16.43 -5.56
N ILE A 89 1.60 -17.72 -5.35
CA ILE A 89 0.61 -18.68 -4.86
C ILE A 89 0.29 -18.28 -3.42
N ASN A 90 -0.92 -17.76 -3.21
CA ASN A 90 -1.43 -17.53 -1.87
C ASN A 90 -1.92 -18.89 -1.32
N PRO A 91 -1.34 -19.43 -0.23
CA PRO A 91 -1.78 -20.70 0.33
C PRO A 91 -3.09 -20.61 1.15
N TYR A 92 -3.76 -19.44 1.16
CA TYR A 92 -4.99 -19.18 1.91
C TYR A 92 -6.12 -18.64 1.04
#